data_AF-A0AAU7G2A8-F1
#
_entry.id   AF-A0AAU7G2A8-F1
#
_cell.length_a   1.000
_cell.length_b   1.000
_cell.length_c   1.000
_cell.angle_alpha   90.00
_cell.angle_beta   90.00
_cell.angle_gamma   90.00
#
_symmetry.space_group_name_H-M   'P 1'
#
loop_
_entity.id
_entity.type
_entity.pdbx_description
1 polymer ?
#
loop_
_entity_poly.entity_id
_entity_poly.type
_entity_poly.pdbx_seq_one_letter_code
_entity_poly.pdbx_strand_id
1 'polypeptide(L)'
;MLDEFSTKWVCDPSSATKLLIDYLKHGSDLKKVLPRRRLNFVVGNERLCYVLLKGRVMIHRGNDDLAMATVQGPAVIGLSNLHQTQMRGYIKTFNNCDIVTLKTDFVNETIKNHNLWEPLAYHLMGLAGKLFHSYEDLTGPSAYDIVSAQLYALSNEESSFRLNVTAESYIRDKTHLSRSGVMRILSALKEGGYIEMQRGVLLNIVKLPDRF
;
A
#
# COMPACT_ATOMS: atom_id res chain seq x y z
N MET A 1 12.48 26.52 14.44
CA MET A 1 11.33 26.91 15.28
C MET A 1 10.34 25.78 15.15
N LEU A 2 10.40 24.84 16.10
CA LEU A 2 9.60 23.61 16.09
C LEU A 2 8.20 24.00 16.57
N ASP A 3 7.21 23.81 15.72
CA ASP A 3 5.86 24.31 15.93
C ASP A 3 5.16 23.53 17.06
N GLU A 4 4.55 24.27 17.97
CA GLU A 4 3.88 23.85 19.21
C GLU A 4 2.54 23.12 18.96
N PHE A 5 2.48 22.25 17.94
CA PHE A 5 1.32 21.40 17.66
C PHE A 5 1.50 19.96 18.17
N SER A 6 2.53 19.69 18.99
CA SER A 6 2.71 18.40 19.67
C SER A 6 1.80 18.23 20.88
N THR A 7 0.55 18.68 20.78
CA THR A 7 -0.50 18.36 21.75
C THR A 7 -0.76 16.87 21.68
N LYS A 8 -0.55 16.17 22.80
CA LYS A 8 -0.80 14.74 22.99
C LYS A 8 -2.21 14.38 22.52
N TRP A 9 -2.33 13.82 21.31
CA TRP A 9 -3.51 13.10 20.87
C TRP A 9 -3.60 11.79 21.67
N VAL A 10 -4.75 11.53 22.29
CA VAL A 10 -5.00 10.33 23.13
C VAL A 10 -5.00 9.03 22.30
N CYS A 11 -5.00 9.12 20.97
CA CYS A 11 -4.74 8.01 20.06
C CYS A 11 -3.86 8.49 18.89
N ASP A 12 -2.63 7.98 18.80
CA ASP A 12 -1.87 8.05 17.56
C ASP A 12 -2.50 7.09 16.51
N PRO A 13 -2.37 7.32 15.19
CA PRO A 13 -2.95 6.46 14.16
C PRO A 13 -2.53 4.97 14.26
N SER A 14 -1.35 4.69 14.82
CA SER A 14 -0.86 3.32 15.04
C SER A 14 -1.63 2.63 16.18
N SER A 15 -1.85 3.33 17.29
CA SER A 15 -2.62 2.87 18.46
C SER A 15 -4.09 2.63 18.11
N ALA A 16 -4.71 3.54 17.35
CA ALA A 16 -6.07 3.37 16.84
C ALA A 16 -6.19 2.15 15.92
N THR A 17 -5.22 1.97 15.01
CA THR A 17 -5.17 0.81 14.12
C THR A 17 -5.04 -0.50 14.89
N LYS A 18 -4.16 -0.53 15.90
CA LYS A 18 -3.97 -1.71 16.75
C LYS A 18 -5.25 -2.09 17.49
N LEU A 19 -5.95 -1.11 18.07
CA LEU A 19 -7.22 -1.34 18.75
C LEU A 19 -8.27 -1.93 17.79
N LEU A 20 -8.40 -1.37 16.59
CA LEU A 20 -9.30 -1.92 15.56
C LEU A 20 -8.94 -3.38 15.22
N ILE A 21 -7.66 -3.69 15.04
CA ILE A 21 -7.20 -5.07 14.75
C ILE A 21 -7.61 -6.03 15.88
N ASP A 22 -7.45 -5.61 17.14
CA ASP A 22 -7.73 -6.47 18.28
C ASP A 22 -9.20 -6.91 18.38
N TYR A 23 -10.14 -6.05 18.00
CA TYR A 23 -11.56 -6.42 17.91
C TYR A 23 -11.88 -7.16 16.60
N LEU A 24 -11.39 -6.65 15.47
CA LEU A 24 -11.80 -7.12 14.15
C LEU A 24 -11.20 -8.48 13.77
N LYS A 25 -10.06 -8.88 14.33
CA LYS A 25 -9.43 -10.19 14.04
C LYS A 25 -10.29 -11.39 14.42
N HIS A 26 -11.34 -11.20 15.21
CA HIS A 26 -12.23 -12.27 15.68
C HIS A 26 -13.46 -12.50 14.78
N GLY A 27 -13.59 -11.76 13.66
CA GLY A 27 -14.78 -11.87 12.81
C GLY A 27 -14.87 -13.09 11.90
N SER A 28 -13.77 -13.83 11.71
CA SER A 28 -13.76 -15.11 11.00
C SER A 28 -12.47 -15.88 11.26
N ASP A 29 -12.39 -17.10 10.72
CA ASP A 29 -11.19 -17.92 10.82
C ASP A 29 -10.00 -17.30 10.09
N LEU A 30 -8.84 -17.40 10.74
CA LEU A 30 -7.56 -17.04 10.15
C LEU A 30 -7.24 -17.93 8.95
N LYS A 31 -6.94 -17.32 7.80
CA LYS A 31 -6.53 -18.04 6.59
C LYS A 31 -5.07 -17.74 6.26
N LYS A 32 -4.31 -18.81 5.98
CA LYS A 32 -2.99 -18.72 5.37
C LYS A 32 -3.15 -18.60 3.87
N VAL A 33 -2.75 -17.47 3.32
CA VAL A 33 -2.89 -17.15 1.90
C VAL A 33 -1.51 -17.12 1.25
N LEU A 34 -1.34 -17.93 0.21
CA LEU A 34 -0.09 -18.02 -0.56
C LEU A 34 0.18 -16.74 -1.36
N PRO A 35 1.43 -16.46 -1.77
CA PRO A 35 1.79 -15.37 -2.65
C PRO A 35 0.96 -15.31 -3.93
N ARG A 36 0.86 -14.10 -4.50
CA ARG A 36 0.20 -13.78 -5.77
C ARG A 36 -1.29 -14.13 -5.84
N ARG A 37 -1.96 -14.30 -4.71
CA ARG A 37 -3.41 -14.47 -4.62
C ARG A 37 -4.11 -13.12 -4.56
N ARG A 38 -5.25 -13.02 -5.26
CA ARG A 38 -6.10 -11.84 -5.35
C ARG A 38 -7.32 -12.02 -4.44
N LEU A 39 -7.58 -11.04 -3.59
CA LEU A 39 -8.75 -11.00 -2.69
C LEU A 39 -9.50 -9.68 -2.94
N ASN A 40 -10.71 -9.76 -3.49
CA ASN A 40 -11.47 -8.60 -3.92
C ASN A 40 -12.16 -7.90 -2.74
N PHE A 41 -12.30 -6.57 -2.77
CA PHE A 41 -13.11 -5.87 -1.76
C PHE A 41 -14.61 -6.06 -1.95
N VAL A 42 -15.04 -6.62 -3.08
CA VAL A 42 -16.45 -6.92 -3.38
C VAL A 42 -16.53 -8.30 -4.03
N VAL A 43 -17.41 -9.16 -3.51
CA VAL A 43 -17.71 -10.50 -4.05
C VAL A 43 -19.22 -10.66 -4.14
N GLY A 44 -19.76 -10.73 -5.36
CA GLY A 44 -21.22 -10.65 -5.55
C GLY A 44 -21.74 -9.31 -5.05
N ASN A 45 -22.70 -9.34 -4.11
CA ASN A 45 -23.24 -8.13 -3.47
C ASN A 45 -22.60 -7.83 -2.09
N GLU A 46 -21.63 -8.63 -1.68
CA GLU A 46 -20.98 -8.53 -0.36
C GLU A 46 -19.72 -7.68 -0.46
N ARG A 47 -19.56 -6.75 0.50
CA ARG A 47 -18.34 -5.95 0.67
C ARG A 47 -17.48 -6.57 1.75
N LEU A 48 -16.18 -6.63 1.49
CA LEU A 48 -15.21 -7.30 2.33
C LEU A 48 -14.13 -6.34 2.82
N CYS A 49 -13.80 -6.48 4.10
CA CYS A 49 -12.61 -5.91 4.73
C CYS A 49 -11.65 -7.03 5.09
N TYR A 50 -10.38 -6.69 5.32
CA TYR A 50 -9.33 -7.65 5.63
C TYR A 50 -8.53 -7.18 6.84
N VAL A 51 -8.25 -8.10 7.76
CA VAL A 51 -7.20 -7.92 8.77
C VAL A 51 -6.01 -8.74 8.32
N LEU A 52 -4.92 -8.05 7.98
CA LEU A 52 -3.63 -8.67 7.65
C LEU A 52 -2.83 -8.76 8.94
N LEU A 53 -2.72 -9.94 9.53
CA LEU A 53 -1.95 -10.14 10.76
C LEU A 53 -0.46 -10.30 10.48
N LYS A 54 -0.11 -11.01 9.40
CA LYS A 54 1.27 -11.23 8.96
C LYS A 54 1.35 -11.20 7.45
N GLY A 55 2.51 -10.77 6.94
CA GLY A 55 2.81 -10.74 5.51
C GLY A 55 2.63 -9.36 4.92
N ARG A 56 2.74 -9.29 3.59
CA ARG A 56 2.69 -8.06 2.82
C ARG A 56 1.72 -8.23 1.66
N VAL A 57 0.91 -7.21 1.43
CA VAL A 57 -0.02 -7.15 0.29
C VAL A 57 0.16 -5.85 -0.47
N MET A 58 -0.27 -5.84 -1.72
CA MET A 58 -0.44 -4.63 -2.52
C MET A 58 -1.93 -4.39 -2.75
N ILE A 59 -2.37 -3.15 -2.59
CA ILE A 59 -3.74 -2.74 -2.92
C ILE A 59 -3.76 -2.30 -4.37
N HIS A 60 -4.60 -2.93 -5.19
CA HIS A 60 -4.79 -2.58 -6.59
C HIS A 60 -6.17 -1.96 -6.81
N ARG A 61 -6.23 -0.91 -7.62
CA ARG A 61 -7.51 -0.42 -8.16
C ARG A 61 -8.00 -1.37 -9.25
N GLY A 62 -9.30 -1.59 -9.32
CA GLY A 62 -9.89 -2.64 -10.14
C GLY A 62 -10.16 -2.27 -11.60
N ASN A 63 -10.12 -0.98 -11.96
CA ASN A 63 -10.37 -0.50 -13.31
C ASN A 63 -9.17 -0.71 -14.25
N ASP A 64 -7.94 -0.60 -13.76
CA ASP A 64 -6.72 -0.65 -14.59
C ASP A 64 -5.56 -1.44 -13.96
N ASP A 65 -5.81 -2.15 -12.86
CA ASP A 65 -4.84 -2.98 -12.16
C ASP A 65 -3.69 -2.20 -11.47
N LEU A 66 -3.75 -0.87 -11.38
CA LEU A 66 -2.68 -0.10 -10.77
C LEU A 66 -2.55 -0.36 -9.27
N ALA A 67 -1.33 -0.65 -8.81
CA ALA A 67 -0.97 -0.76 -7.41
C ALA A 67 -0.96 0.63 -6.77
N MET A 68 -1.92 0.86 -5.89
CA MET A 68 -2.13 2.12 -5.17
C MET A 68 -1.29 2.21 -3.90
N ALA A 69 -1.06 1.08 -3.22
CA ALA A 69 -0.33 1.06 -1.96
C ALA A 69 0.29 -0.31 -1.66
N THR A 70 1.42 -0.30 -0.96
CA THR A 70 1.99 -1.49 -0.31
C THR A 70 1.59 -1.47 1.16
N VAL A 71 1.11 -2.60 1.70
CA VAL A 71 0.70 -2.73 3.10
C VAL A 71 1.40 -3.91 3.74
N GLN A 72 2.11 -3.63 4.83
CA GLN A 72 2.76 -4.61 5.70
C GLN A 72 1.87 -4.87 6.91
N GLY A 73 1.68 -6.15 7.27
CA GLY A 73 0.97 -6.53 8.49
C GLY A 73 1.81 -6.24 9.75
N PRO A 74 1.17 -5.93 10.89
CA PRO A 74 -0.28 -5.98 11.15
C PRO A 74 -1.04 -4.74 10.62
N ALA A 75 -2.16 -4.95 9.91
CA ALA A 75 -2.96 -3.87 9.32
C ALA A 75 -4.44 -4.24 9.12
N VAL A 76 -5.32 -3.23 9.07
CA VAL A 76 -6.71 -3.36 8.58
C VAL A 76 -6.84 -2.69 7.21
N ILE A 77 -7.56 -3.33 6.30
CA ILE A 77 -7.68 -2.91 4.91
C ILE A 77 -9.15 -2.97 4.50
N GLY A 78 -9.59 -1.96 3.75
CA GLY A 78 -10.93 -1.91 3.16
C GLY A 78 -12.00 -1.23 4.02
N LEU A 79 -11.64 -0.64 5.17
CA LEU A 79 -12.59 0.09 6.03
C LEU A 79 -13.21 1.32 5.36
N SER A 80 -12.56 1.89 4.34
CA SER A 80 -13.15 2.98 3.54
C SER A 80 -14.38 2.56 2.72
N ASN A 81 -14.63 1.25 2.57
CA ASN A 81 -15.76 0.70 1.81
C ASN A 81 -16.97 0.30 2.69
N LEU A 82 -16.99 0.65 3.98
CA LEU A 82 -18.02 0.18 4.92
C LEU A 82 -19.45 0.56 4.49
N HIS A 83 -19.68 1.84 4.24
CA HIS A 83 -21.01 2.35 3.88
C HIS A 83 -21.26 2.39 2.37
N GLN A 84 -20.26 2.79 1.60
CA GLN A 84 -20.35 2.85 0.14
C GLN A 84 -19.08 2.28 -0.47
N THR A 85 -19.20 1.55 -1.58
CA THR A 85 -18.03 1.09 -2.34
C THR A 85 -17.34 2.31 -2.96
N GLN A 86 -16.34 2.85 -2.28
CA GLN A 86 -15.51 3.94 -2.79
C GLN A 86 -14.36 3.40 -3.64
N MET A 87 -13.84 2.22 -3.29
CA MET A 87 -12.78 1.55 -4.02
C MET A 87 -13.26 0.20 -4.56
N ARG A 88 -13.53 0.12 -5.87
CA ARG A 88 -13.63 -1.15 -6.58
C ARG A 88 -12.21 -1.63 -6.86
N GLY A 89 -11.65 -2.40 -5.94
CA GLY A 89 -10.27 -2.87 -6.00
C GLY A 89 -10.09 -4.23 -5.34
N TYR A 90 -8.84 -4.61 -5.14
CA TYR A 90 -8.49 -5.86 -4.52
C TYR A 90 -7.12 -5.78 -3.84
N ILE A 91 -6.84 -6.70 -2.92
CA ILE A 91 -5.49 -6.92 -2.41
C ILE A 91 -4.83 -8.10 -3.11
N LYS A 92 -3.54 -7.96 -3.41
CA LYS A 92 -2.68 -9.02 -3.95
C LYS A 92 -1.61 -9.36 -2.93
N THR A 93 -1.56 -10.61 -2.48
CA THR A 93 -0.53 -11.05 -1.54
C THR A 93 0.85 -11.06 -2.19
N PHE A 94 1.83 -10.43 -1.57
CA PHE A 94 3.22 -10.45 -2.05
C PHE A 94 3.96 -11.70 -1.58
N ASN A 95 3.83 -12.04 -0.30
CA ASN A 95 4.40 -13.24 0.33
C ASN A 95 3.30 -14.07 1.01
N ASN A 96 3.68 -15.11 1.78
CA ASN A 96 2.72 -15.84 2.62
C ASN A 96 2.10 -14.88 3.63
N CYS A 97 0.77 -14.79 3.62
CA CYS A 97 0.03 -13.87 4.47
C CYS A 97 -0.94 -14.62 5.41
N ASP A 98 -1.10 -14.10 6.62
CA ASP A 98 -2.11 -14.55 7.58
C ASP A 98 -3.22 -13.50 7.60
N ILE A 99 -4.40 -13.85 7.04
CA ILE A 99 -5.49 -12.90 6.75
C ILE A 99 -6.80 -13.38 7.36
N VAL A 100 -7.52 -12.47 8.02
CA VAL A 100 -8.93 -12.63 8.41
C VAL A 100 -9.80 -11.84 7.42
N THR A 101 -10.83 -12.47 6.86
CA THR A 101 -11.78 -11.82 5.92
C THR A 101 -13.06 -11.47 6.65
N LEU A 102 -13.46 -10.20 6.57
CA LEU A 102 -14.59 -9.66 7.31
C LEU A 102 -15.67 -9.18 6.36
N LYS A 103 -16.92 -9.52 6.64
CA LYS A 103 -18.07 -8.85 6.01
C LYS A 103 -18.28 -7.48 6.65
N THR A 104 -18.75 -6.51 5.87
CA THR A 104 -19.01 -5.16 6.39
C THR A 104 -20.01 -5.13 7.55
N ASP A 105 -20.98 -6.05 7.57
CA ASP A 105 -21.99 -6.11 8.64
C ASP A 105 -21.35 -6.43 9.99
N PHE A 106 -20.47 -7.44 10.04
CA PHE A 106 -19.70 -7.75 11.24
C PHE A 106 -18.85 -6.56 11.70
N VAL A 107 -18.18 -5.88 10.76
CA VAL A 107 -17.34 -4.72 11.09
C VAL A 107 -18.19 -3.59 11.68
N ASN A 108 -19.33 -3.27 11.06
CA ASN A 108 -20.24 -2.23 11.52
C ASN A 108 -20.81 -2.53 12.90
N GLU A 109 -21.26 -3.77 13.15
CA GLU A 109 -21.75 -4.20 14.45
C GLU A 109 -20.67 -4.12 15.52
N THR A 110 -19.45 -4.59 15.21
CA THR A 110 -18.31 -4.52 16.12
C THR A 110 -17.98 -3.07 16.49
N ILE A 111 -17.91 -2.18 15.50
CA ILE A 111 -17.61 -0.76 15.71
C ILE A 111 -18.68 -0.12 16.60
N LYS A 112 -19.96 -0.40 16.33
CA LYS A 112 -21.08 0.13 17.10
C LYS A 112 -21.10 -0.40 18.54
N ASN A 113 -20.95 -1.70 18.74
CA ASN A 113 -21.08 -2.34 20.05
C ASN A 113 -19.92 -2.01 21.00
N HIS A 114 -18.74 -1.73 20.46
CA HIS A 114 -17.54 -1.43 21.24
C HIS A 114 -17.12 0.05 21.19
N ASN A 115 -17.97 0.94 20.68
CA ASN A 115 -17.72 2.38 20.57
C ASN A 115 -16.40 2.74 19.84
N LEU A 116 -16.10 2.04 18.74
CA LEU A 116 -14.82 2.18 18.01
C LEU A 116 -14.84 3.27 16.92
N TRP A 117 -15.85 4.15 16.90
CA TRP A 117 -15.97 5.20 15.88
C TRP A 117 -14.81 6.20 15.92
N GLU A 118 -14.32 6.56 17.11
CA GLU A 118 -13.17 7.45 17.26
C GLU A 118 -11.87 6.79 16.75
N PRO A 119 -11.49 5.56 17.18
CA PRO A 119 -10.37 4.82 16.58
C PRO A 119 -10.49 4.65 15.06
N LEU A 120 -11.69 4.35 14.55
CA LEU A 120 -11.95 4.28 13.11
C LEU A 120 -11.64 5.62 12.44
N ALA A 121 -12.09 6.74 13.00
CA ALA A 121 -11.85 8.07 12.45
C ALA A 121 -10.34 8.39 12.38
N TYR A 122 -9.58 8.17 13.46
CA TYR A 122 -8.13 8.36 13.45
C TYR A 122 -7.42 7.48 12.42
N HIS A 123 -7.85 6.22 12.28
CA HIS A 123 -7.30 5.32 11.26
C HIS A 123 -7.57 5.85 9.84
N LEU A 124 -8.80 6.26 9.54
CA LEU A 124 -9.18 6.80 8.24
C LEU A 124 -8.48 8.13 7.92
N MET A 125 -8.31 9.02 8.91
CA MET A 125 -7.52 10.25 8.76
C MET A 125 -6.07 9.94 8.40
N GLY A 126 -5.45 8.96 9.07
CA GLY A 126 -4.10 8.50 8.76
C GLY A 126 -3.97 7.93 7.34
N LEU A 127 -4.98 7.20 6.86
CA LEU A 127 -5.03 6.72 5.49
C LEU A 127 -5.19 7.86 4.48
N ALA A 128 -6.07 8.82 4.76
CA ALA A 128 -6.27 9.99 3.90
C ALA A 128 -4.97 10.79 3.74
N GLY A 129 -4.24 11.03 4.83
CA GLY A 129 -2.92 11.67 4.79
C GLY A 129 -1.93 10.95 3.87
N LYS A 130 -1.84 9.61 3.96
CA LYS A 130 -0.97 8.81 3.08
C LYS A 130 -1.37 8.88 1.60
N LEU A 131 -2.67 8.90 1.32
CA LEU A 131 -3.18 9.00 -0.05
C LEU A 131 -2.78 10.32 -0.70
N PHE A 132 -2.88 11.44 0.01
CA PHE A 132 -2.45 12.75 -0.52
C PHE A 132 -0.97 12.77 -0.88
N HIS A 133 -0.08 12.28 -0.01
CA HIS A 133 1.35 12.21 -0.31
C HIS A 133 1.65 11.30 -1.50
N SER A 134 0.98 10.15 -1.60
CA SER A 134 1.20 9.21 -2.71
C SER A 134 0.79 9.75 -4.08
N TYR A 135 -0.11 10.74 -4.13
CA TYR A 135 -0.56 11.34 -5.38
C TYR A 135 0.52 12.26 -5.98
N GLU A 136 1.25 12.99 -5.14
CA GLU A 136 2.35 13.87 -5.57
C GLU A 136 3.47 13.07 -6.27
N ASP A 137 3.77 11.87 -5.77
CA ASP A 137 4.79 10.96 -6.33
C ASP A 137 4.42 10.37 -7.72
N LEU A 138 3.14 10.43 -8.11
CA LEU A 138 2.63 9.85 -9.35
C LEU A 138 2.39 10.89 -10.46
N THR A 139 2.41 12.18 -10.13
CA THR A 139 2.21 13.29 -11.07
C THR A 139 3.55 13.94 -11.43
N GLY A 140 4.42 13.19 -12.10
CA GLY A 140 5.64 13.74 -12.68
C GLY A 140 5.38 14.37 -14.06
N PRO A 141 6.06 15.47 -14.44
CA PRO A 141 5.87 16.12 -15.74
C PRO A 141 6.36 15.27 -16.93
N SER A 142 7.22 14.27 -16.68
CA SER A 142 7.66 13.30 -17.69
C SER A 142 7.70 11.87 -17.15
N ALA A 143 7.80 10.90 -18.06
CA ALA A 143 8.03 9.50 -17.70
C ALA A 143 9.32 9.29 -16.89
N TYR A 144 10.34 10.12 -17.13
CA TYR A 144 11.57 10.09 -16.36
C TYR A 144 11.33 10.51 -14.92
N ASP A 145 10.62 11.60 -14.68
CA ASP A 145 10.34 12.11 -13.33
C ASP A 145 9.55 11.09 -12.52
N ILE A 146 8.56 10.44 -13.15
CA ILE A 146 7.80 9.36 -12.54
C ILE A 146 8.72 8.17 -12.19
N VAL A 147 9.59 7.73 -13.10
CA VAL A 147 10.56 6.65 -12.82
C VAL A 147 11.48 7.02 -11.67
N SER A 148 12.00 8.24 -11.65
CA SER A 148 12.90 8.74 -10.60
C SER A 148 12.22 8.77 -9.23
N ALA A 149 11.00 9.30 -9.15
CA ALA A 149 10.21 9.27 -7.92
C ALA A 149 9.98 7.83 -7.42
N GLN A 150 9.61 6.91 -8.33
CA GLN A 150 9.40 5.51 -7.97
C GLN A 150 10.69 4.77 -7.59
N LEU A 151 11.84 5.14 -8.14
CA LEU A 151 13.14 4.61 -7.71
C LEU A 151 13.47 5.03 -6.29
N TYR A 152 13.27 6.30 -5.93
CA TYR A 152 13.43 6.75 -4.54
C TYR A 152 12.44 6.07 -3.60
N ALA A 153 11.17 5.95 -4.01
CA ALA A 153 10.16 5.22 -3.24
C ALA A 153 10.59 3.76 -3.01
N LEU A 154 11.09 3.07 -4.05
CA LEU A 154 11.61 1.72 -3.94
C LEU A 154 12.83 1.64 -3.03
N SER A 155 13.73 2.62 -3.07
CA SER A 155 14.92 2.68 -2.21
C SER A 155 14.56 2.83 -0.72
N ASN A 156 13.44 3.48 -0.42
CA ASN A 156 12.91 3.67 0.92
C ASN A 156 12.08 2.49 1.44
N GLU A 157 11.76 1.51 0.58
CA GLU A 157 11.10 0.27 1.02
C GLU A 157 12.06 -0.62 1.82
N GLU A 158 11.51 -1.43 2.72
CA GLU A 158 12.29 -2.38 3.50
C GLU A 158 13.09 -3.33 2.60
N SER A 159 14.32 -3.66 3.01
CA SER A 159 15.23 -4.55 2.27
C SER A 159 14.58 -5.92 1.95
N SER A 160 13.78 -6.44 2.88
CA SER A 160 13.02 -7.69 2.73
C SER A 160 12.09 -7.69 1.50
N PHE A 161 11.56 -6.53 1.12
CA PHE A 161 10.73 -6.35 -0.06
C PHE A 161 11.56 -5.92 -1.26
N ARG A 162 12.39 -4.88 -1.09
CA ARG A 162 13.19 -4.28 -2.16
C ARG A 162 14.09 -5.28 -2.88
N LEU A 163 14.67 -6.24 -2.15
CA LEU A 163 15.55 -7.26 -2.74
C LEU A 163 14.81 -8.40 -3.45
N ASN A 164 13.49 -8.48 -3.31
CA ASN A 164 12.63 -9.53 -3.87
C ASN A 164 11.74 -9.03 -5.01
N VAL A 165 11.90 -7.78 -5.45
CA VAL A 165 11.16 -7.20 -6.57
C VAL A 165 12.13 -6.55 -7.55
N THR A 166 11.86 -6.68 -8.85
CA THR A 166 12.62 -5.94 -9.87
C THR A 166 12.16 -4.49 -9.89
N ALA A 167 13.06 -3.54 -10.12
CA ALA A 167 12.71 -2.13 -10.26
C ALA A 167 11.64 -1.91 -11.35
N GLU A 168 11.76 -2.59 -12.49
CA GLU A 168 10.77 -2.50 -13.57
C GLU A 168 9.37 -2.91 -13.11
N SER A 169 9.20 -4.11 -12.54
CA SER A 169 7.88 -4.54 -12.07
C SER A 169 7.32 -3.59 -11.01
N TYR A 170 8.14 -3.13 -10.06
CA TYR A 170 7.68 -2.19 -9.03
C TYR A 170 7.15 -0.88 -9.65
N ILE A 171 7.90 -0.29 -10.57
CA ILE A 171 7.52 0.95 -11.26
C ILE A 171 6.29 0.73 -12.15
N ARG A 172 6.26 -0.36 -12.93
CA ARG A 172 5.15 -0.68 -13.83
C ARG A 172 3.87 -0.98 -13.05
N ASP A 173 3.97 -1.62 -11.89
CA ASP A 173 2.80 -1.92 -11.08
C ASP A 173 2.21 -0.62 -10.48
N LYS A 174 3.02 0.43 -10.25
CA LYS A 174 2.59 1.71 -9.67
C LYS A 174 2.33 2.83 -10.67
N THR A 175 2.62 2.65 -11.95
CA THR A 175 2.52 3.70 -12.97
C THR A 175 1.81 3.22 -14.23
N HIS A 176 1.35 4.14 -15.08
CA HIS A 176 0.81 3.81 -16.40
C HIS A 176 1.89 3.67 -17.48
N LEU A 177 3.16 3.61 -17.09
CA LEU A 177 4.28 3.51 -18.04
C LEU A 177 4.35 2.10 -18.64
N SER A 178 4.65 2.05 -19.93
CA SER A 178 4.89 0.77 -20.62
C SER A 178 6.18 0.13 -20.12
N ARG A 179 6.23 -1.21 -20.15
CA ARG A 179 7.44 -1.96 -19.80
C ARG A 179 8.66 -1.50 -20.60
N SER A 180 8.51 -1.27 -21.91
CA SER A 180 9.60 -0.78 -22.76
C SER A 180 10.03 0.64 -22.40
N GLY A 181 9.08 1.51 -22.04
CA GLY A 181 9.37 2.87 -21.56
C GLY A 181 10.17 2.87 -20.27
N VAL A 182 9.75 2.08 -19.28
CA VAL A 182 10.46 1.93 -17.99
C VAL A 182 11.86 1.34 -18.22
N MET A 183 11.97 0.25 -18.97
CA MET A 183 13.26 -0.39 -19.25
C MET A 183 14.23 0.53 -19.98
N ARG A 184 13.76 1.34 -20.94
CA ARG A 184 14.59 2.31 -21.66
C ARG A 184 15.23 3.31 -20.69
N ILE A 185 14.46 3.84 -19.74
CA ILE A 185 14.95 4.79 -18.74
C ILE A 185 15.91 4.09 -17.77
N LEU A 186 15.54 2.91 -17.24
CA LEU A 186 16.40 2.16 -16.31
C LEU A 186 17.74 1.76 -16.93
N SER A 187 17.74 1.32 -18.19
CA SER A 187 18.98 0.97 -18.90
C SER A 187 19.89 2.19 -19.06
N ALA A 188 19.33 3.33 -19.49
CA ALA A 188 20.11 4.54 -19.68
C ALA A 188 20.64 5.10 -18.35
N LEU A 189 19.86 5.00 -17.25
CA LEU A 189 20.32 5.36 -15.91
C LEU A 189 21.46 4.46 -15.41
N LYS A 190 21.37 3.16 -15.69
CA LYS A 190 22.41 2.19 -15.34
C LYS A 190 23.68 2.41 -16.14
N GLU A 191 23.58 2.61 -17.46
CA GLU A 191 24.71 2.89 -18.36
C GLU A 191 25.42 4.19 -17.97
N GLY A 192 24.66 5.21 -17.56
CA GLY A 192 25.20 6.47 -17.03
C GLY A 192 25.80 6.39 -15.63
N GLY A 193 25.75 5.23 -14.96
CA GLY A 193 26.29 5.05 -13.60
C GLY A 193 25.47 5.73 -12.50
N TYR A 194 24.24 6.14 -12.80
CA TYR A 194 23.36 6.85 -11.85
C TYR A 194 22.69 5.90 -10.85
N ILE A 195 22.50 4.63 -11.23
CA ILE A 195 21.92 3.57 -10.39
C ILE A 195 22.71 2.28 -10.53
N GLU A 196 22.71 1.50 -9.46
CA GLU A 196 23.27 0.15 -9.45
C GLU A 196 22.15 -0.87 -9.43
N MET A 197 22.15 -1.77 -10.42
CA MET A 197 21.16 -2.83 -10.53
C MET A 197 21.79 -4.18 -10.85
N GLN A 198 21.33 -5.22 -10.16
CA GLN A 198 21.74 -6.60 -10.40
C GLN A 198 20.51 -7.49 -10.60
N ARG A 199 20.48 -8.26 -11.70
CA ARG A 199 19.34 -9.12 -12.08
C ARG A 199 17.98 -8.40 -12.01
N GLY A 200 17.95 -7.11 -12.34
CA GLY A 200 16.74 -6.28 -12.32
C GLY A 200 16.37 -5.67 -10.97
N VAL A 201 17.06 -6.02 -9.88
CA VAL A 201 16.86 -5.48 -8.54
C VAL A 201 17.67 -4.19 -8.38
N LEU A 202 17.06 -3.17 -7.77
CA LEU A 202 17.73 -1.91 -7.42
C LEU A 202 18.58 -2.10 -6.15
N LEU A 203 19.89 -1.96 -6.29
CA LEU A 203 20.84 -2.08 -5.18
C LEU A 203 21.09 -0.72 -4.52
N ASN A 204 21.39 0.29 -5.33
CA ASN A 204 21.76 1.62 -4.89
C ASN A 204 21.33 2.70 -5.91
N ILE A 205 21.07 3.91 -5.43
CA ILE A 205 20.94 5.12 -6.25
C ILE A 205 22.17 5.99 -5.94
N VAL A 206 23.03 6.20 -6.93
CA VAL A 206 24.24 7.00 -6.77
C VAL A 206 23.87 8.48 -6.76
N LYS A 207 23.25 8.96 -7.84
CA LYS A 207 22.66 10.30 -7.98
C LYS A 207 21.83 10.31 -9.25
N LEU A 208 20.54 10.63 -9.18
CA LEU A 208 19.74 10.80 -10.40
C LEU A 208 19.98 12.20 -11.01
N PRO A 209 20.09 12.34 -12.34
CA PRO A 209 20.26 13.64 -12.99
C PRO A 209 18.97 14.48 -12.90
N ASP A 210 19.10 15.81 -12.86
CA ASP A 210 17.93 16.70 -12.75
C ASP A 210 17.04 16.69 -14.00
N ARG A 211 17.58 16.25 -15.16
CA ARG A 211 16.88 16.14 -16.45
C ARG A 211 17.42 14.95 -17.25
N PHE A 212 16.54 14.32 -18.03
CA PHE A 212 16.85 13.15 -18.87
C PHE A 212 16.14 13.21 -20.23
#